data_AF-W4GM56-F1
#
_entry.id   AF-W4GM56-F1
#
_cell.length_a   1.000
_cell.length_b   1.000
_cell.length_c   1.000
_cell.angle_alpha   90.00
_cell.angle_beta   90.00
_cell.angle_gamma   90.00
#
_symmetry.space_group_name_H-M   'P 1'
#
loop_
_entity.id
_entity.type
_entity.pdbx_description
1 polymer ?
#
loop_
_entity_poly.entity_id
_entity_poly.type
_entity_poly.pdbx_seq_one_letter_code
_entity_poly.pdbx_strand_id
1 'polypeptide(L)'
;MILYRACIVRYHFKTDQGIRNLPVDVADKLAGTNPDYAIQDLYEAIGRKEYPTWTLYVQVLTVAQATAHLEAGFNPFDVTKVWPHDASPLREVGKLVLNRNPPNYFSDVEQLAFSPAHFVPGIQASPDKMLQGRLFSYSDTHRHRLGPNYQQIPVNQSVQRPPRNYQRDGFMTVNGNQGSAPNYFPNSDPTSPQYLDTRDPVPQSGAALLAAVARYSTKDDDNFSQAGQFYRQVLNDDERARLVDNIAGSLVHASDAVQARTVANFTAADSQYGQRVAQKVAELRAKAQPEGAKPAAAKLNPPRAAGFKPVDPTEDALPRL
;
A
#
# COMPACT_ATOMS: atom_id res chain seq x y z
N MET A 1 32.87 -15.16 13.89
CA MET A 1 31.46 -15.53 14.12
C MET A 1 30.65 -14.24 14.08
N ILE A 2 30.09 -13.88 12.93
CA ILE A 2 29.25 -12.68 12.80
C ILE A 2 27.93 -13.04 13.47
N LEU A 3 27.68 -12.53 14.68
CA LEU A 3 26.34 -12.63 15.28
C LEU A 3 25.38 -11.86 14.38
N TYR A 4 24.50 -12.59 13.68
CA TYR A 4 23.32 -12.00 13.04
C TYR A 4 22.45 -11.41 14.15
N ARG A 5 22.59 -10.12 14.42
CA ARG A 5 21.69 -9.40 15.31
C ARG A 5 20.54 -8.89 14.46
N ALA A 6 19.31 -9.24 14.84
CA ALA A 6 18.11 -8.68 14.23
C ALA A 6 18.17 -7.14 14.26
N CYS A 7 17.73 -6.51 13.18
CA CYS A 7 17.60 -5.07 13.06
C CYS A 7 16.29 -4.73 12.35
N ILE A 8 15.79 -3.52 12.58
CA ILE A 8 14.60 -2.99 11.91
C ILE A 8 15.08 -2.20 10.69
N VAL A 9 14.47 -2.49 9.55
CA VAL A 9 14.90 -1.95 8.25
C VAL A 9 13.74 -1.22 7.59
N ARG A 10 14.03 -0.07 6.96
CA ARG A 10 13.16 0.56 5.96
C ARG A 10 13.84 0.57 4.60
N TYR A 11 13.13 0.11 3.57
CA TYR A 11 13.61 0.07 2.20
C TYR A 11 13.23 1.36 1.45
N HIS A 12 14.16 1.88 0.65
CA HIS A 12 13.97 3.08 -0.17
C HIS A 12 14.47 2.81 -1.59
N PHE A 13 13.58 2.82 -2.58
CA PHE A 13 13.96 2.81 -3.99
C PHE A 13 13.96 4.26 -4.51
N LYS A 14 15.13 4.85 -4.74
CA LYS A 14 15.25 6.22 -5.27
C LYS A 14 15.41 6.15 -6.79
N THR A 15 14.57 6.91 -7.51
CA THR A 15 14.59 6.95 -8.98
C THR A 15 15.88 7.60 -9.48
N ASP A 16 16.57 6.96 -10.43
CA ASP A 16 17.79 7.50 -11.03
C ASP A 16 17.47 8.49 -12.17
N GLN A 17 16.21 8.58 -12.60
CA GLN A 17 15.71 9.50 -13.64
C GLN A 17 15.48 10.92 -13.11
N GLY A 18 15.57 11.11 -11.79
CA GLY A 18 15.13 12.31 -11.09
C GLY A 18 13.62 12.34 -10.85
N ILE A 19 13.20 13.05 -9.80
CA ILE A 19 11.79 13.26 -9.50
C ILE A 19 11.22 14.29 -10.48
N ARG A 20 10.12 13.93 -11.14
CA ARG A 20 9.34 14.81 -12.03
C ARG A 20 7.86 14.58 -11.77
N ASN A 21 7.09 15.65 -11.78
CA ASN A 21 5.66 15.65 -11.49
C ASN A 21 4.90 16.38 -12.60
N LEU A 22 3.65 15.98 -12.85
CA LEU A 22 2.77 16.69 -13.77
C LEU A 22 2.11 17.87 -13.05
N PRO A 23 2.13 19.08 -13.64
CA PRO A 23 1.22 20.16 -13.24
C PRO A 23 -0.25 19.73 -13.35
N VAL A 24 -1.14 20.32 -12.55
CA VAL A 24 -2.54 19.90 -12.44
C VAL A 24 -3.27 19.97 -13.79
N ASP A 25 -3.10 21.06 -14.53
CA ASP A 25 -3.70 21.27 -15.86
C ASP A 25 -3.23 20.23 -16.89
N VAL A 26 -1.96 19.85 -16.82
CA VAL A 26 -1.40 18.81 -17.68
C VAL A 26 -1.93 17.44 -17.28
N ALA A 27 -2.00 17.14 -15.98
CA ALA A 27 -2.53 15.89 -15.45
C ALA A 27 -4.01 15.70 -15.83
N ASP A 28 -4.84 16.74 -15.66
CA ASP A 28 -6.26 16.74 -16.02
C ASP A 28 -6.46 16.52 -17.53
N LYS A 29 -5.65 17.19 -18.35
CA LYS A 29 -5.67 16.98 -19.80
C LYS A 29 -5.31 15.54 -20.17
N LEU A 30 -4.22 15.01 -19.61
CA LEU A 30 -3.77 13.65 -19.89
C LEU A 30 -4.79 12.61 -19.43
N ALA A 31 -5.45 12.80 -18.29
CA ALA A 31 -6.50 11.91 -17.82
C ALA A 31 -7.65 11.75 -18.84
N GLY A 32 -7.94 12.79 -19.62
CA GLY A 32 -8.94 12.72 -20.70
C GLY A 32 -8.38 12.27 -22.05
N THR A 33 -7.18 12.72 -22.42
CA THR A 33 -6.63 12.46 -23.77
C THR A 33 -5.83 11.16 -23.89
N ASN A 34 -5.25 10.69 -22.79
CA ASN A 34 -4.47 9.46 -22.72
C ASN A 34 -4.51 8.88 -21.28
N PRO A 35 -5.60 8.17 -20.92
CA PRO A 35 -5.73 7.61 -19.57
C PRO A 35 -4.66 6.56 -19.24
N ASP A 36 -4.01 5.99 -20.26
CA ASP A 36 -2.95 4.99 -20.13
C ASP A 36 -1.53 5.60 -20.22
N TYR A 37 -1.39 6.93 -20.05
CA TYR A 37 -0.13 7.66 -20.19
C TYR A 37 1.08 6.96 -19.53
N ALA A 38 0.94 6.54 -18.28
CA ALA A 38 2.04 5.89 -17.54
C ALA A 38 2.34 4.46 -18.02
N ILE A 39 1.32 3.73 -18.50
CA ILE A 39 1.50 2.39 -19.10
C ILE A 39 2.27 2.54 -20.42
N GLN A 40 1.84 3.48 -21.26
CA GLN A 40 2.48 3.78 -22.53
C GLN A 40 3.92 4.24 -22.34
N ASP A 41 4.17 5.22 -21.46
CA ASP A 41 5.52 5.75 -21.19
C ASP A 41 6.50 4.64 -20.77
N LEU A 42 6.13 3.81 -19.79
CA LEU A 42 6.98 2.72 -19.33
C LEU A 42 7.23 1.67 -20.43
N TYR A 43 6.18 1.29 -21.16
CA TYR A 43 6.29 0.30 -22.24
C TYR A 43 7.21 0.79 -23.35
N GLU A 44 7.03 2.04 -23.79
CA GLU A 44 7.84 2.61 -24.86
C GLU A 44 9.28 2.89 -24.42
N ALA A 45 9.52 3.36 -23.19
CA ALA A 45 10.87 3.57 -22.67
C ALA A 45 11.68 2.26 -22.69
N ILE A 46 11.09 1.17 -22.21
CA ILE A 46 11.73 -0.16 -22.29
C ILE A 46 11.90 -0.61 -23.75
N GLY A 47 10.93 -0.36 -24.62
CA GLY A 47 11.01 -0.66 -26.06
C GLY A 47 12.13 0.09 -26.77
N ARG A 48 12.40 1.34 -26.37
CA ARG A 48 13.53 2.17 -26.83
C ARG A 48 14.86 1.84 -26.13
N LYS A 49 14.86 0.87 -25.20
CA LYS A 49 16.01 0.50 -24.36
C LYS A 49 16.47 1.60 -23.39
N GLU A 50 15.59 2.54 -23.10
CA GLU A 50 15.74 3.57 -22.06
C GLU A 50 15.32 2.98 -20.72
N TYR A 51 16.02 1.95 -20.25
CA TYR A 51 15.61 1.15 -19.10
C TYR A 51 15.57 2.01 -17.82
N PRO A 52 14.40 2.19 -17.19
CA PRO A 52 14.33 2.96 -15.96
C PRO A 52 14.94 2.17 -14.81
N THR A 53 15.60 2.90 -13.92
CA THR A 53 16.36 2.32 -12.82
C THR A 53 16.14 3.05 -11.49
N TRP A 54 16.32 2.29 -10.41
CA TRP A 54 16.24 2.80 -9.04
C TRP A 54 17.40 2.27 -8.22
N THR A 55 18.07 3.16 -7.50
CA THR A 55 19.06 2.77 -6.49
C THR A 55 18.33 2.40 -5.19
N LEU A 56 18.55 1.18 -4.71
CA LEU A 56 18.01 0.65 -3.46
C LEU A 56 18.89 1.06 -2.28
N TYR A 57 18.27 1.71 -1.31
CA TYR A 57 18.85 2.04 -0.02
C TYR A 57 18.06 1.41 1.11
N VAL A 58 18.71 1.27 2.27
CA VAL A 58 18.09 0.91 3.53
C VAL A 58 18.43 1.90 4.64
N GLN A 59 17.45 2.21 5.48
CA GLN A 59 17.69 2.73 6.83
C GLN A 59 17.69 1.55 7.80
N VAL A 60 18.53 1.62 8.83
CA VAL A 60 18.69 0.53 9.80
C VAL A 60 18.61 1.09 11.22
N LEU A 61 17.75 0.50 12.04
CA LEU A 61 17.76 0.66 13.49
C LEU A 61 18.09 -0.67 14.16
N THR A 62 18.99 -0.64 15.13
CA THR A 62 19.15 -1.78 16.05
C THR A 62 17.89 -1.94 16.91
N VAL A 63 17.67 -3.14 17.46
CA VAL A 63 16.56 -3.37 18.40
C VAL A 63 16.62 -2.39 19.58
N ALA A 64 17.81 -2.13 20.13
CA ALA A 64 18.00 -1.17 21.21
C ALA A 64 17.59 0.27 20.83
N GLN A 65 17.93 0.71 19.62
CA GLN A 65 17.48 2.02 19.13
C GLN A 65 15.96 2.08 18.95
N ALA A 66 15.35 1.03 18.40
CA ALA A 66 13.90 0.96 18.25
C ALA A 66 13.17 0.98 19.60
N THR A 67 13.69 0.28 20.62
CA THR A 67 13.19 0.34 22.00
C THR A 67 13.35 1.73 22.61
N ALA A 68 14.51 2.36 22.47
CA ALA A 68 14.74 3.70 22.98
C ALA A 68 13.79 4.74 22.35
N HIS A 69 13.48 4.59 21.05
CA HIS A 69 12.48 5.43 20.38
C HIS A 69 11.09 5.26 20.99
N LEU A 70 10.66 4.02 21.24
CA LEU A 70 9.37 3.74 21.89
C LEU A 70 9.30 4.34 23.29
N GLU A 71 10.36 4.20 24.09
CA GLU A 71 10.47 4.79 25.43
C GLU A 71 10.43 6.33 25.39
N ALA A 72 10.96 6.93 24.32
CA ALA A 72 10.88 8.37 24.06
C ALA A 72 9.56 8.83 23.44
N GLY A 73 8.56 7.95 23.30
CA GLY A 73 7.23 8.27 22.77
C GLY A 73 7.14 8.33 21.25
N PHE A 74 8.17 7.91 20.52
CA PHE A 74 8.15 7.79 19.06
C PHE A 74 8.05 6.32 18.65
N ASN A 75 6.94 5.93 18.02
CA ASN A 75 6.78 4.56 17.54
C ASN A 75 7.48 4.36 16.18
N PRO A 76 8.62 3.65 16.10
CA PRO A 76 9.33 3.43 14.82
C PRO A 76 8.56 2.50 13.87
N PHE A 77 7.54 1.79 14.37
CA PHE A 77 6.68 0.88 13.63
C PHE A 77 5.36 1.53 13.18
N ASP A 78 5.14 2.80 13.49
CA ASP A 78 4.00 3.55 12.97
C ASP A 78 4.27 3.93 11.50
N VAL A 79 3.42 3.44 10.60
CA VAL A 79 3.51 3.70 9.15
C VAL A 79 3.35 5.17 8.79
N THR A 80 2.71 5.97 9.66
CA THR A 80 2.53 7.42 9.46
C THR A 80 3.78 8.22 9.80
N LYS A 81 4.80 7.58 10.40
CA LYS A 81 6.06 8.24 10.76
C LYS A 81 7.16 7.89 9.78
N VAL A 82 8.01 8.85 9.46
CA VAL A 82 9.31 8.63 8.79
C VAL A 82 10.45 8.63 9.81
N TRP A 83 11.51 7.90 9.52
CA TRP A 83 12.76 8.03 10.28
C TRP A 83 13.59 9.14 9.64
N PRO A 84 13.88 10.24 10.36
CA PRO A 84 14.69 11.32 9.84
C PRO A 84 16.03 10.80 9.28
N HIS A 85 16.41 11.26 8.08
CA HIS A 85 17.61 10.75 7.39
C HIS A 85 18.91 11.16 8.08
N ASP A 86 18.92 12.25 8.84
CA ASP A 86 20.03 12.66 9.70
C ASP A 86 20.25 11.69 10.88
N ALA A 87 19.15 11.21 11.47
CA ALA A 87 19.19 10.24 12.58
C ALA A 87 19.40 8.79 12.10
N SER A 88 18.91 8.44 10.91
CA SER A 88 19.11 7.13 10.29
C SER A 88 19.45 7.31 8.81
N PRO A 89 20.73 7.42 8.43
CA PRO A 89 21.12 7.69 7.05
C PRO A 89 20.84 6.51 6.12
N LEU A 90 20.60 6.84 4.85
CA LEU A 90 20.44 5.87 3.77
C LEU A 90 21.76 5.12 3.54
N ARG A 91 21.69 3.78 3.46
CA ARG A 91 22.80 2.89 3.12
C ARG A 91 22.50 2.20 1.82
N GLU A 92 23.34 2.39 0.82
CA GLU A 92 23.15 1.77 -0.50
C GLU A 92 23.28 0.24 -0.40
N VAL A 93 22.42 -0.46 -1.15
CA VAL A 93 22.40 -1.93 -1.23
C VAL A 93 22.66 -2.41 -2.66
N GLY A 94 22.04 -1.76 -3.65
CA GLY A 94 22.13 -2.18 -5.04
C GLY A 94 21.15 -1.44 -5.95
N LYS A 95 20.80 -2.03 -7.08
CA LYS A 95 20.03 -1.37 -8.14
C LYS A 95 18.93 -2.25 -8.71
N LEU A 96 17.76 -1.66 -8.92
CA LEU A 96 16.63 -2.25 -9.65
C LEU A 96 16.62 -1.68 -11.07
N VAL A 97 16.54 -2.55 -12.08
CA VAL A 97 16.50 -2.18 -13.49
C VAL A 97 15.31 -2.87 -14.14
N LEU A 98 14.43 -2.10 -14.79
CA LEU A 98 13.33 -2.66 -15.57
C LEU A 98 13.74 -2.68 -17.05
N ASN A 99 14.07 -3.86 -17.58
CA ASN A 99 14.66 -3.99 -18.91
C ASN A 99 13.85 -4.87 -19.88
N ARG A 100 12.63 -5.26 -19.51
CA ARG A 100 11.81 -6.15 -20.32
C ARG A 100 10.32 -5.86 -20.13
N ASN A 101 9.63 -5.66 -21.24
CA ASN A 101 8.16 -5.54 -21.28
C ASN A 101 7.49 -6.91 -21.12
N PRO A 102 6.27 -6.97 -20.58
CA PRO A 102 5.49 -8.19 -20.54
C PRO A 102 5.13 -8.61 -21.98
N PRO A 103 5.34 -9.89 -22.38
CA PRO A 103 4.87 -10.40 -23.66
C PRO A 103 3.34 -10.44 -23.75
N ASN A 104 2.65 -10.61 -22.62
CA ASN A 104 1.20 -10.51 -22.53
C ASN A 104 0.79 -9.83 -21.23
N TYR A 105 0.05 -8.72 -21.33
CA TYR A 105 -0.35 -7.93 -20.17
C TYR A 105 -1.25 -8.72 -19.21
N PHE A 106 -2.23 -9.47 -19.71
CA PHE A 106 -3.17 -10.16 -18.84
C PHE A 106 -2.50 -11.31 -18.07
N SER A 107 -1.64 -12.10 -18.72
CA SER A 107 -0.95 -13.22 -18.04
C SER A 107 0.10 -12.76 -17.05
N ASP A 108 0.84 -11.70 -17.37
CA ASP A 108 2.06 -11.35 -16.63
C ASP A 108 1.91 -10.09 -15.78
N VAL A 109 0.87 -9.28 -16.04
CA VAL A 109 0.53 -8.10 -15.24
C VAL A 109 -0.80 -8.33 -14.55
N GLU A 110 -1.93 -8.46 -15.24
CA GLU A 110 -3.24 -8.53 -14.54
C GLU A 110 -3.33 -9.69 -13.51
N GLN A 111 -2.72 -10.84 -13.83
CA GLN A 111 -2.68 -12.01 -12.95
C GLN A 111 -1.51 -12.03 -11.95
N LEU A 112 -0.67 -10.99 -11.92
CA LEU A 112 0.43 -10.88 -10.96
C LEU A 112 -0.09 -10.77 -9.52
N ALA A 113 0.60 -11.42 -8.59
CA ALA A 113 0.16 -11.55 -7.20
C ALA A 113 1.31 -11.31 -6.20
N PHE A 114 1.49 -10.05 -5.78
CA PHE A 114 2.46 -9.69 -4.72
C PHE A 114 1.86 -9.83 -3.33
N SER A 115 2.49 -10.60 -2.44
CA SER A 115 2.06 -10.69 -1.04
C SER A 115 3.20 -10.28 -0.11
N PRO A 116 2.99 -9.31 0.82
CA PRO A 116 3.98 -8.97 1.84
C PRO A 116 4.35 -10.13 2.77
N ALA A 117 3.57 -11.21 2.81
CA ALA A 117 3.89 -12.42 3.56
C ALA A 117 4.92 -13.34 2.87
N HIS A 118 5.25 -13.09 1.60
CA HIS A 118 6.24 -13.88 0.85
C HIS A 118 7.68 -13.45 1.20
N PHE A 119 8.06 -13.63 2.47
CA PHE A 119 9.43 -13.42 2.92
C PHE A 119 10.34 -14.60 2.56
N VAL A 120 11.63 -14.31 2.47
CA VAL A 120 12.71 -15.30 2.41
C VAL A 120 13.51 -15.25 3.71
N PRO A 121 14.23 -16.33 4.10
CA PRO A 121 15.07 -16.32 5.29
C PRO A 121 15.99 -15.09 5.34
N GLY A 122 16.04 -14.43 6.51
CA GLY A 122 16.76 -13.17 6.71
C GLY A 122 15.89 -11.91 6.65
N ILE A 123 14.64 -12.01 6.19
CA ILE A 123 13.66 -10.91 6.20
C ILE A 123 12.42 -11.35 6.97
N GLN A 124 11.95 -10.51 7.90
CA GLN A 124 10.78 -10.79 8.74
C GLN A 124 9.92 -9.54 8.89
N ALA A 125 8.66 -9.74 9.29
CA ALA A 125 7.75 -8.64 9.57
C ALA A 125 8.08 -7.94 10.89
N SER A 126 7.85 -6.63 10.94
CA SER A 126 7.86 -5.84 12.16
C SER A 126 6.49 -5.85 12.86
N PRO A 127 6.38 -5.36 14.11
CA PRO A 127 5.10 -5.22 14.82
C PRO A 127 4.16 -4.13 14.28
N ASP A 128 4.44 -3.51 13.13
CA ASP A 128 3.56 -2.52 12.49
C ASP A 128 2.16 -3.14 12.24
N LYS A 129 1.13 -2.57 12.88
CA LYS A 129 -0.25 -3.07 12.81
C LYS A 129 -0.77 -3.15 11.37
N MET A 130 -0.39 -2.21 10.50
CA MET A 130 -0.80 -2.20 9.09
C MET A 130 -0.08 -3.31 8.32
N LEU A 131 1.22 -3.50 8.55
CA LEU A 131 1.95 -4.62 7.95
C LEU A 131 1.34 -5.96 8.37
N GLN A 132 1.06 -6.14 9.67
CA GLN A 132 0.47 -7.38 10.21
C GLN A 132 -0.86 -7.73 9.51
N GLY A 133 -1.75 -6.76 9.29
CA GLY A 133 -2.99 -6.98 8.52
C GLY A 133 -2.73 -7.32 7.04
N ARG A 134 -1.67 -6.77 6.44
CA ARG A 134 -1.27 -7.05 5.06
C ARG A 134 -0.66 -8.43 4.87
N LEU A 135 -0.10 -9.04 5.91
CA LEU A 135 0.38 -10.44 5.85
C LEU A 135 -0.76 -11.43 5.53
N PHE A 136 -1.97 -11.13 6.01
CA PHE A 136 -3.15 -11.93 5.75
C PHE A 136 -3.85 -11.55 4.43
N SER A 137 -4.20 -10.27 4.30
CA SER A 137 -5.18 -9.80 3.29
C SER A 137 -4.80 -10.06 1.84
N TYR A 138 -3.51 -10.00 1.49
CA TYR A 138 -3.08 -10.18 0.09
C TYR A 138 -3.30 -11.62 -0.38
N SER A 139 -2.82 -12.60 0.39
CA SER A 139 -3.02 -14.01 0.05
C SER A 139 -4.51 -14.41 0.08
N ASP A 140 -5.30 -13.79 0.95
CA ASP A 140 -6.75 -13.95 0.98
C ASP A 140 -7.42 -13.44 -0.30
N THR A 141 -7.18 -12.18 -0.68
CA THR A 141 -7.79 -11.61 -1.90
C THR A 141 -7.30 -12.31 -3.18
N HIS A 142 -6.05 -12.80 -3.23
CA HIS A 142 -5.56 -13.56 -4.38
C HIS A 142 -6.31 -14.88 -4.58
N ARG A 143 -6.63 -15.60 -3.49
CA ARG A 143 -7.43 -16.83 -3.56
C ARG A 143 -8.83 -16.56 -4.13
N HIS A 144 -9.39 -15.38 -3.86
CA HIS A 144 -10.66 -14.96 -4.43
C HIS A 144 -10.53 -14.50 -5.89
N ARG A 145 -9.66 -13.53 -6.18
CA ARG A 145 -9.54 -12.88 -7.51
C ARG A 145 -8.95 -13.79 -8.59
N LEU A 146 -7.99 -14.65 -8.23
CA LEU A 146 -7.27 -15.51 -9.18
C LEU A 146 -7.56 -17.00 -8.98
N GLY A 147 -8.16 -17.37 -7.84
CA GLY A 147 -8.49 -18.74 -7.48
C GLY A 147 -7.53 -19.34 -6.44
N PRO A 148 -7.92 -20.47 -5.80
CA PRO A 148 -7.15 -21.10 -4.73
C PRO A 148 -5.71 -21.45 -5.11
N ASN A 149 -5.50 -21.79 -6.38
CA ASN A 149 -4.22 -22.20 -6.95
C ASN A 149 -3.49 -21.07 -7.72
N TYR A 150 -3.72 -19.79 -7.39
CA TYR A 150 -3.09 -18.65 -8.09
C TYR A 150 -1.55 -18.71 -8.14
N GLN A 151 -0.92 -19.39 -7.18
CA GLN A 151 0.53 -19.61 -7.15
C GLN A 151 1.02 -20.54 -8.27
N GLN A 152 0.12 -21.28 -8.94
CA GLN A 152 0.43 -22.10 -10.11
C GLN A 152 0.41 -21.29 -11.42
N ILE A 153 -0.08 -20.05 -11.43
CA ILE A 153 -0.02 -19.17 -12.61
C ILE A 153 1.47 -18.84 -12.89
N PRO A 154 1.97 -18.95 -14.14
CA PRO A 154 3.40 -18.86 -14.44
C PRO A 154 4.14 -17.67 -13.83
N VAL A 155 3.56 -16.46 -13.88
CA VAL A 155 4.20 -15.24 -13.34
C VAL A 155 4.35 -15.26 -11.81
N ASN A 156 3.54 -16.05 -11.11
CA ASN A 156 3.53 -16.14 -9.64
C ASN A 156 4.34 -17.34 -9.12
N GLN A 157 4.86 -18.19 -10.00
CA GLN A 157 5.64 -19.35 -9.60
C GLN A 157 7.03 -18.92 -9.09
N SER A 158 7.46 -19.53 -7.99
CA SER A 158 8.84 -19.40 -7.54
C SER A 158 9.80 -20.00 -8.57
N VAL A 159 10.89 -19.30 -8.86
CA VAL A 159 11.97 -19.82 -9.72
C VAL A 159 12.73 -21.00 -9.09
N GLN A 160 12.66 -21.14 -7.76
CA GLN A 160 13.37 -22.15 -6.98
C GLN A 160 12.49 -23.41 -6.83
N ARG A 161 12.47 -24.28 -7.85
CA ARG A 161 11.80 -25.61 -7.89
C ARG A 161 10.28 -25.58 -7.64
N PRO A 162 9.52 -26.60 -8.11
CA PRO A 162 8.13 -26.76 -7.69
C PRO A 162 8.05 -26.87 -6.16
N PRO A 163 7.08 -26.20 -5.51
CA PRO A 163 6.95 -26.27 -4.06
C PRO A 163 6.75 -27.72 -3.63
N ARG A 164 7.58 -28.18 -2.69
CA ARG A 164 7.50 -29.52 -2.10
C ARG A 164 6.84 -29.39 -0.74
N ASN A 165 5.55 -29.69 -0.67
CA ASN A 165 4.76 -29.52 0.54
C ASN A 165 3.62 -30.55 0.59
N TYR A 166 2.71 -30.39 1.56
CA TYR A 166 1.60 -31.31 1.78
C TYR A 166 0.25 -30.78 1.26
N GLN A 167 0.23 -29.62 0.61
CA GLN A 167 -0.99 -29.08 -0.01
C GLN A 167 -1.29 -29.85 -1.31
N ARG A 168 -2.58 -30.10 -1.57
CA ARG A 168 -3.08 -30.82 -2.75
C ARG A 168 -4.38 -30.19 -3.24
N ASP A 169 -4.75 -30.52 -4.46
CA ASP A 169 -6.04 -30.27 -5.08
C ASP A 169 -6.39 -28.78 -5.19
N GLY A 170 -7.69 -28.46 -5.19
CA GLY A 170 -8.21 -27.11 -5.41
C GLY A 170 -8.51 -26.83 -6.88
N PHE A 171 -9.42 -25.87 -7.09
CA PHE A 171 -9.85 -25.46 -8.43
C PHE A 171 -8.64 -25.06 -9.30
N MET A 172 -8.66 -25.51 -10.57
CA MET A 172 -7.60 -25.26 -11.56
C MET A 172 -6.19 -25.72 -11.13
N THR A 173 -6.10 -26.90 -10.52
CA THR A 173 -4.80 -27.57 -10.33
C THR A 173 -4.26 -28.06 -11.67
N VAL A 174 -3.08 -27.57 -12.07
CA VAL A 174 -2.50 -27.81 -13.41
C VAL A 174 -1.05 -28.27 -13.38
N ASN A 175 -0.43 -28.34 -12.20
CA ASN A 175 1.00 -28.65 -12.02
C ASN A 175 1.31 -30.14 -11.74
N GLY A 176 0.35 -31.05 -11.97
CA GLY A 176 0.50 -32.48 -11.66
C GLY A 176 0.31 -32.84 -10.17
N ASN A 177 -0.07 -31.87 -9.32
CA ASN A 177 -0.52 -32.08 -7.94
C ASN A 177 0.42 -32.93 -7.05
N GLN A 178 1.73 -32.85 -7.29
CA GLN A 178 2.77 -33.62 -6.57
C GLN A 178 2.65 -35.15 -6.68
N GLY A 179 1.90 -35.67 -7.66
CA GLY A 179 1.78 -37.10 -7.94
C GLY A 179 1.28 -37.93 -6.75
N SER A 180 1.86 -39.11 -6.55
CA SER A 180 1.51 -40.05 -5.48
C SER A 180 2.29 -39.82 -4.17
N ALA A 181 3.02 -38.70 -4.05
CA ALA A 181 3.78 -38.40 -2.83
C ALA A 181 2.85 -38.28 -1.60
N PRO A 182 3.25 -38.77 -0.41
CA PRO A 182 2.45 -38.63 0.81
C PRO A 182 1.95 -37.21 1.03
N ASN A 183 0.66 -37.06 1.37
CA ASN A 183 -0.01 -35.77 1.55
C ASN A 183 -0.23 -35.41 3.04
N TYR A 184 0.43 -36.10 3.96
CA TYR A 184 0.35 -35.86 5.40
C TYR A 184 1.75 -35.78 6.03
N PHE A 185 1.87 -35.05 7.15
CA PHE A 185 3.10 -34.89 7.93
C PHE A 185 2.82 -35.05 9.44
N PRO A 186 3.69 -35.73 10.20
CA PRO A 186 4.87 -36.48 9.74
C PRO A 186 4.48 -37.78 9.00
N ASN A 187 5.42 -38.34 8.22
CA ASN A 187 5.27 -39.63 7.55
C ASN A 187 6.63 -40.36 7.41
N SER A 188 6.60 -41.65 7.08
CA SER A 188 7.80 -42.52 7.05
C SER A 188 8.56 -42.54 5.72
N ASP A 189 8.15 -41.76 4.71
CA ASP A 189 8.88 -41.67 3.44
C ASP A 189 10.06 -40.70 3.58
N PRO A 190 11.32 -41.17 3.45
CA PRO A 190 12.51 -40.34 3.63
C PRO A 190 12.67 -39.26 2.57
N THR A 191 11.95 -39.38 1.44
CA THR A 191 11.97 -38.38 0.37
C THR A 191 10.99 -37.24 0.62
N SER A 192 10.07 -37.38 1.59
CA SER A 192 9.06 -36.37 1.87
C SER A 192 9.64 -35.05 2.38
N PRO A 193 8.97 -33.90 2.13
CA PRO A 193 9.39 -32.61 2.66
C PRO A 193 9.54 -32.66 4.19
N GLN A 194 10.68 -32.20 4.71
CA GLN A 194 10.94 -32.16 6.15
C GLN A 194 10.66 -30.76 6.71
N TYR A 195 10.34 -30.70 8.00
CA TYR A 195 10.24 -29.43 8.70
C TYR A 195 11.63 -28.76 8.73
N LEU A 196 11.70 -27.55 8.18
CA LEU A 196 12.87 -26.67 8.29
C LEU A 196 12.56 -25.60 9.33
N ASP A 197 13.20 -25.68 10.49
CA ASP A 197 13.13 -24.60 11.47
C ASP A 197 13.98 -23.43 10.98
N THR A 198 13.31 -22.46 10.35
CA THR A 198 13.92 -21.22 9.86
C THR A 198 13.69 -20.05 10.81
N ARG A 199 13.14 -20.33 12.00
CA ARG A 199 12.96 -19.29 13.03
C ARG A 199 14.33 -18.87 13.51
N ASP A 200 14.65 -17.60 13.30
CA ASP A 200 15.72 -16.96 14.04
C ASP A 200 15.24 -16.87 15.50
N PRO A 201 16.00 -17.35 16.51
CA PRO A 201 15.65 -17.17 17.90
C PRO A 201 15.84 -15.69 18.26
N VAL A 202 15.00 -14.81 17.71
CA VAL A 202 14.88 -13.44 18.20
C VAL A 202 14.49 -13.58 19.66
N PRO A 203 15.32 -13.12 20.62
CA PRO A 203 14.96 -13.20 22.02
C PRO A 203 13.64 -12.44 22.18
N GLN A 204 12.59 -13.15 22.56
CA GLN A 204 11.41 -12.48 23.08
C GLN A 204 11.88 -11.80 24.37
N SER A 205 12.22 -10.51 24.29
CA SER A 205 12.51 -9.73 25.48
C SER A 205 11.32 -9.87 26.41
N GLY A 206 11.54 -10.28 27.67
CA GLY A 206 10.50 -10.64 28.63
C GLY A 206 9.43 -9.56 28.88
N ALA A 207 9.64 -8.33 28.44
CA ALA A 207 8.61 -7.29 28.44
C ALA A 207 7.38 -7.64 27.57
N ALA A 208 7.54 -8.39 26.47
CA ALA A 208 6.42 -8.82 25.62
C ALA A 208 5.52 -9.87 26.31
N LEU A 209 6.03 -10.58 27.33
CA LEU A 209 5.28 -11.59 28.09
C LEU A 209 4.35 -10.99 29.15
N LEU A 210 4.41 -9.68 29.42
CA LEU A 210 3.65 -9.02 30.49
C LEU A 210 2.51 -8.11 29.98
N ALA A 211 2.33 -7.97 28.67
CA ALA A 211 1.27 -7.14 28.11
C ALA A 211 -0.06 -7.92 28.00
N ALA A 212 -1.17 -7.29 28.39
CA ALA A 212 -2.50 -7.86 28.20
C ALA A 212 -2.83 -7.94 26.70
N VAL A 213 -3.44 -9.03 26.26
CA VAL A 213 -3.98 -9.11 24.89
C VAL A 213 -5.22 -8.22 24.81
N ALA A 214 -5.07 -7.02 24.22
CA ALA A 214 -6.11 -6.01 24.17
C ALA A 214 -6.05 -5.16 22.89
N ARG A 215 -7.08 -4.34 22.68
CA ARG A 215 -7.12 -3.34 21.60
C ARG A 215 -6.49 -2.04 22.08
N TYR A 216 -5.20 -1.89 21.84
CA TYR A 216 -4.49 -0.65 22.15
C TYR A 216 -4.80 0.43 21.11
N SER A 217 -5.46 1.50 21.54
CA SER A 217 -5.70 2.69 20.72
C SER A 217 -4.38 3.38 20.37
N THR A 218 -4.24 3.84 19.13
CA THR A 218 -3.17 4.73 18.65
C THR A 218 -3.75 6.03 18.09
N LYS A 219 -4.99 6.35 18.48
CA LYS A 219 -5.70 7.55 18.02
C LYS A 219 -5.00 8.82 18.49
N ASP A 220 -4.52 8.80 19.73
CA ASP A 220 -3.93 9.96 20.41
C ASP A 220 -2.41 10.02 20.22
N ASP A 221 -1.84 9.14 19.39
CA ASP A 221 -0.46 9.25 18.92
C ASP A 221 -0.29 10.59 18.17
N ASP A 222 0.95 11.08 18.08
CA ASP A 222 1.23 12.33 17.37
C ASP A 222 0.86 12.24 15.89
N ASN A 223 -0.15 12.99 15.47
CA ASN A 223 -0.65 13.01 14.10
C ASN A 223 -0.13 14.20 13.27
N PHE A 224 0.60 15.13 13.88
CA PHE A 224 0.73 16.48 13.34
C PHE A 224 2.18 16.96 13.21
N SER A 225 3.11 16.53 14.07
CA SER A 225 4.46 17.12 14.10
C SER A 225 5.21 16.92 12.79
N GLN A 226 5.23 15.70 12.25
CA GLN A 226 5.95 15.41 11.00
C GLN A 226 5.27 16.03 9.76
N ALA A 227 3.94 16.15 9.77
CA ALA A 227 3.21 16.87 8.71
C ALA A 227 3.55 18.37 8.74
N GLY A 228 3.63 18.97 9.93
CA GLY A 228 4.07 20.36 10.11
C GLY A 228 5.53 20.58 9.72
N GLN A 229 6.43 19.66 10.09
CA GLN A 229 7.83 19.69 9.67
C GLN A 229 7.96 19.60 8.14
N PHE A 230 7.23 18.70 7.50
CA PHE A 230 7.18 18.61 6.03
C PHE A 230 6.77 19.96 5.40
N TYR A 231 5.69 20.56 5.89
CA TYR A 231 5.21 21.85 5.39
C TYR A 231 6.22 22.99 5.58
N ARG A 232 6.81 23.10 6.77
CA ARG A 232 7.71 24.21 7.14
C ARG A 232 9.13 24.06 6.60
N GLN A 233 9.67 22.85 6.62
CA GLN A 233 11.11 22.61 6.46
C GLN A 233 11.47 21.91 5.15
N VAL A 234 10.55 21.16 4.55
CA VAL A 234 10.83 20.39 3.32
C VAL A 234 10.35 21.13 2.08
N LEU A 235 9.15 21.71 2.14
CA LEU A 235 8.59 22.45 1.01
C LEU A 235 9.21 23.84 0.89
N ASN A 236 9.35 24.33 -0.35
CA ASN A 236 9.52 25.76 -0.61
C ASN A 236 8.17 26.48 -0.70
N ASP A 237 8.17 27.81 -0.84
CA ASP A 237 6.94 28.61 -0.83
C ASP A 237 6.00 28.33 -2.01
N ASP A 238 6.56 28.08 -3.19
CA ASP A 238 5.78 27.75 -4.39
C ASP A 238 5.13 26.36 -4.25
N GLU A 239 5.85 25.40 -3.68
CA GLU A 239 5.31 24.08 -3.35
C GLU A 239 4.22 24.16 -2.28
N ARG A 240 4.42 24.96 -1.23
CA ARG A 240 3.37 25.24 -0.23
C ARG A 240 2.14 25.87 -0.87
N ALA A 241 2.33 26.79 -1.82
CA ALA A 241 1.21 27.42 -2.55
C ALA A 241 0.43 26.40 -3.37
N ARG A 242 1.13 25.57 -4.17
CA ARG A 242 0.49 24.49 -4.94
C ARG A 242 -0.22 23.47 -4.05
N LEU A 243 0.38 23.09 -2.92
CA LEU A 243 -0.24 22.19 -1.94
C LEU A 243 -1.57 22.76 -1.41
N VAL A 244 -1.57 24.04 -1.01
CA VAL A 244 -2.77 24.75 -0.55
C VAL A 244 -3.82 24.81 -1.66
N ASP A 245 -3.43 25.15 -2.88
CA ASP A 245 -4.34 25.25 -4.04
C ASP A 245 -4.98 23.89 -4.34
N ASN A 246 -4.20 22.81 -4.36
CA ASN A 246 -4.69 21.45 -4.62
C ASN A 246 -5.69 21.00 -3.54
N ILE A 247 -5.36 21.23 -2.27
CA ILE A 247 -6.25 20.88 -1.14
C ILE A 247 -7.53 21.69 -1.20
N ALA A 248 -7.44 23.01 -1.34
CA ALA A 248 -8.59 23.90 -1.35
C ALA A 248 -9.50 23.63 -2.56
N GLY A 249 -8.91 23.35 -3.73
CA GLY A 249 -9.64 23.01 -4.96
C GLY A 249 -10.55 21.79 -4.80
N SER A 250 -10.13 20.78 -4.03
CA SER A 250 -11.01 19.65 -3.69
C SER A 250 -11.94 19.97 -2.50
N LEU A 251 -11.40 20.59 -1.45
CA LEU A 251 -12.09 20.78 -0.18
C LEU A 251 -13.29 21.74 -0.28
N VAL A 252 -13.26 22.70 -1.21
CA VAL A 252 -14.33 23.69 -1.42
C VAL A 252 -15.69 23.04 -1.71
N HIS A 253 -15.70 21.81 -2.25
CA HIS A 253 -16.92 21.07 -2.57
C HIS A 253 -17.49 20.26 -1.39
N ALA A 254 -16.76 20.18 -0.27
CA ALA A 254 -17.23 19.51 0.93
C ALA A 254 -18.21 20.37 1.74
N SER A 255 -18.96 19.77 2.67
CA SER A 255 -19.83 20.53 3.57
C SER A 255 -19.04 21.43 4.52
N ASP A 256 -19.65 22.52 4.98
CA ASP A 256 -19.01 23.49 5.90
C ASP A 256 -18.40 22.82 7.14
N ALA A 257 -19.10 21.83 7.71
CA ALA A 257 -18.61 21.09 8.87
C ALA A 257 -17.35 20.25 8.55
N VAL A 258 -17.25 19.70 7.33
CA VAL A 258 -16.05 18.98 6.89
C VAL A 258 -14.91 19.97 6.64
N GLN A 259 -15.17 21.09 5.96
CA GLN A 259 -14.18 22.14 5.72
C GLN A 259 -13.55 22.62 7.03
N ALA A 260 -14.38 22.94 8.02
CA ALA A 260 -13.92 23.41 9.34
C ALA A 260 -13.03 22.38 10.05
N ARG A 261 -13.42 21.10 10.07
CA ARG A 261 -12.62 20.03 10.69
C ARG A 261 -11.29 19.80 9.97
N THR A 262 -11.31 19.80 8.64
CA THR A 262 -10.09 19.61 7.85
C THR A 262 -9.12 20.78 8.04
N VAL A 263 -9.61 22.02 8.04
CA VAL A 263 -8.79 23.20 8.35
C VAL A 263 -8.20 23.09 9.76
N ALA A 264 -8.97 22.66 10.77
CA ALA A 264 -8.47 22.48 12.13
C ALA A 264 -7.31 21.46 12.19
N ASN A 265 -7.38 20.36 11.43
CA ASN A 265 -6.29 19.39 11.35
C ASN A 265 -5.01 20.00 10.74
N PHE A 266 -5.14 20.80 9.68
CA PHE A 266 -3.97 21.49 9.10
C PHE A 266 -3.40 22.55 10.05
N THR A 267 -4.26 23.30 10.76
CA THR A 267 -3.84 24.24 11.81
C THR A 267 -3.07 23.54 12.93
N ALA A 268 -3.48 22.33 13.32
CA ALA A 268 -2.79 21.54 14.33
C ALA A 268 -1.39 21.10 13.89
N ALA A 269 -1.17 20.87 12.59
CA ALA A 269 0.17 20.61 12.03
C ALA A 269 1.00 21.91 11.94
N ASP A 270 0.38 22.98 11.45
CA ASP A 270 1.00 24.30 11.31
C ASP A 270 -0.08 25.39 11.16
N SER A 271 0.03 26.47 11.94
CA SER A 271 -0.98 27.54 11.94
C SER A 271 -1.09 28.27 10.60
N GLN A 272 0.02 28.53 9.93
CA GLN A 272 0.03 29.17 8.61
C GLN A 272 -0.55 28.23 7.55
N TYR A 273 -0.27 26.93 7.64
CA TYR A 273 -0.84 25.94 6.74
C TYR A 273 -2.37 25.92 6.80
N GLY A 274 -2.95 25.78 7.99
CA GLY A 274 -4.40 25.82 8.16
C GLY A 274 -5.02 27.15 7.72
N GLN A 275 -4.39 28.27 8.05
CA GLN A 275 -4.84 29.60 7.64
C GLN A 275 -4.89 29.74 6.11
N ARG A 276 -3.83 29.33 5.39
CA ARG A 276 -3.76 29.45 3.94
C ARG A 276 -4.79 28.55 3.25
N VAL A 277 -5.02 27.34 3.75
CA VAL A 277 -6.09 26.47 3.25
C VAL A 277 -7.46 27.12 3.46
N ALA A 278 -7.75 27.64 4.65
CA ALA A 278 -9.02 28.30 4.95
C ALA A 278 -9.27 29.52 4.04
N GLN A 279 -8.25 30.38 3.88
CA GLN A 279 -8.32 31.54 3.00
C GLN A 279 -8.60 31.13 1.56
N LYS A 280 -7.87 30.14 1.03
CA LYS A 280 -8.05 29.70 -0.36
C LYS A 280 -9.43 29.08 -0.59
N VAL A 281 -9.95 28.30 0.36
CA VAL A 281 -11.32 27.78 0.29
C VAL A 281 -12.33 28.93 0.25
N ALA A 282 -12.18 29.94 1.10
CA ALA A 282 -13.07 31.12 1.11
C ALA A 282 -13.01 31.90 -0.22
N GLU A 283 -11.82 32.09 -0.78
CA GLU A 283 -11.63 32.72 -2.09
C GLU A 283 -12.34 31.95 -3.21
N LEU A 284 -12.20 30.61 -3.24
CA LEU A 284 -12.86 29.77 -4.24
C LEU A 284 -14.39 29.83 -4.09
N ARG A 285 -14.92 29.86 -2.86
CA ARG A 285 -16.37 30.04 -2.62
C ARG A 285 -16.86 31.40 -3.12
N ALA A 286 -16.09 32.46 -2.87
CA ALA A 286 -16.46 33.81 -3.30
C ALA A 286 -16.48 33.94 -4.83
N LYS A 287 -15.53 33.27 -5.52
CA LYS A 287 -15.50 33.19 -6.99
C LYS A 287 -16.63 32.34 -7.56
N ALA A 288 -17.17 31.41 -6.78
CA ALA A 288 -18.24 30.50 -7.17
C ALA A 288 -19.67 31.08 -6.99
N GLN A 289 -19.87 32.41 -6.91
CA GLN A 289 -21.22 33.01 -6.90
C GLN A 289 -22.07 32.52 -8.08
N PRO A 290 -23.38 32.32 -7.86
CA PRO A 290 -24.07 31.09 -8.20
C PRO A 290 -24.12 30.89 -9.71
N GLU A 291 -23.55 29.80 -10.20
CA GLU A 291 -24.13 29.17 -11.38
C GLU A 291 -25.61 28.96 -11.05
N GLY A 292 -26.49 29.68 -11.75
CA GLY A 292 -27.93 29.46 -11.67
C GLY A 292 -28.19 27.96 -11.74
N ALA A 293 -29.08 27.48 -10.85
CA ALA A 293 -29.35 26.06 -10.61
C ALA A 293 -28.92 25.19 -11.78
N LYS A 294 -27.84 24.41 -11.62
CA LYS A 294 -27.38 23.46 -12.64
C LYS A 294 -28.62 22.76 -13.17
N PRO A 295 -28.91 22.80 -14.49
CA PRO A 295 -30.10 22.16 -15.03
C PRO A 295 -30.13 20.75 -14.46
N ALA A 296 -31.29 20.38 -13.90
CA ALA A 296 -31.46 19.09 -13.26
C ALA A 296 -30.80 18.03 -14.15
N ALA A 297 -29.90 17.22 -13.56
CA ALA A 297 -29.24 16.15 -14.29
C ALA A 297 -30.27 15.47 -15.18
N ALA A 298 -30.00 15.38 -16.49
CA ALA A 298 -30.89 14.69 -17.40
C ALA A 298 -31.27 13.37 -16.73
N LYS A 299 -32.57 13.11 -16.57
CA LYS A 299 -33.06 11.98 -15.77
C LYS A 299 -32.39 10.72 -16.29
N LEU A 300 -31.33 10.27 -15.62
CA LEU A 300 -30.72 8.99 -15.90
C LEU A 300 -31.78 7.98 -15.51
N ASN A 301 -32.30 7.31 -16.53
CA ASN A 301 -33.53 6.53 -16.54
C ASN A 301 -34.82 7.35 -16.37
N PRO A 302 -35.91 6.98 -17.07
CA PRO A 302 -37.23 7.49 -16.72
C PRO A 302 -37.46 7.28 -15.22
N PRO A 303 -38.07 8.25 -14.51
CA PRO A 303 -38.39 8.08 -13.10
C PRO A 303 -39.17 6.77 -12.97
N ARG A 304 -38.79 5.90 -12.01
CA ARG A 304 -39.61 4.71 -11.72
C ARG A 304 -41.05 5.19 -11.57
N ALA A 305 -41.94 4.66 -12.41
CA ALA A 305 -43.33 5.07 -12.43
C ALA A 305 -43.88 5.05 -10.99
N ALA A 306 -44.63 6.09 -10.61
CA ALA A 306 -45.34 6.13 -9.34
C ALA A 306 -46.24 4.88 -9.28
N GLY A 307 -45.85 3.91 -8.45
CA GLY A 307 -46.39 2.55 -8.55
C GLY A 307 -45.37 1.44 -8.35
N PHE A 308 -44.09 1.73 -8.05
CA PHE A 308 -43.19 0.71 -7.50
C PHE A 308 -43.78 0.22 -6.17
N LYS A 309 -44.51 -0.89 -6.24
CA LYS A 309 -44.86 -1.70 -5.08
C LYS A 309 -43.69 -2.67 -4.89
N PRO A 310 -43.04 -2.68 -3.72
CA PRO A 310 -42.16 -3.79 -3.37
C PRO A 310 -42.96 -5.09 -3.59
N VAL A 311 -42.44 -5.96 -4.44
CA VAL A 311 -42.98 -7.32 -4.54
C VAL A 311 -42.34 -8.05 -3.38
N ASP A 312 -43.15 -8.67 -2.52
CA ASP A 312 -42.62 -9.57 -1.50
C ASP A 312 -41.74 -10.62 -2.19
N PRO A 313 -40.61 -11.01 -1.60
CA PRO A 313 -39.77 -12.04 -2.18
C PRO A 313 -40.65 -13.26 -2.50
N THR A 314 -40.64 -13.70 -3.76
CA THR A 314 -41.28 -14.96 -4.12
C THR A 314 -40.69 -16.02 -3.21
N GLU A 315 -41.54 -16.64 -2.39
CA GLU A 315 -41.26 -17.94 -1.77
C GLU A 315 -41.18 -18.99 -2.89
N ASP A 316 -40.16 -18.88 -3.73
CA ASP A 316 -39.66 -20.03 -4.48
C ASP A 316 -38.42 -20.52 -3.75
N ALA A 317 -38.73 -21.42 -2.84
CA ALA A 317 -37.88 -22.50 -2.40
C ALA A 317 -37.09 -23.06 -3.58
N LEU A 318 -35.77 -22.91 -3.55
CA LEU A 318 -34.76 -23.98 -3.58
C LEU A 318 -33.37 -23.37 -3.84
N PRO A 319 -32.29 -23.98 -3.29
CA PRO A 319 -30.95 -23.46 -3.44
C PRO A 319 -30.49 -23.57 -4.89
N ARG A 320 -29.92 -22.48 -5.42
CA ARG A 320 -29.09 -22.57 -6.63
C ARG A 320 -27.79 -23.28 -6.24
N LEU A 321 -27.52 -24.40 -6.90
CA LEU A 321 -26.26 -25.15 -6.86
C LEU A 321 -25.05 -24.25 -7.14
#